data_AF-A0AAW1D725-F1
#
_entry.id   AF-A0AAW1D725-F1
#
_cell.length_a   1.000
_cell.length_b   1.000
_cell.length_c   1.000
_cell.angle_alpha   90.00
_cell.angle_beta   90.00
_cell.angle_gamma   90.00
#
_symmetry.space_group_name_H-M   'P 1'
#
loop_
_entity.id
_entity.type
_entity.pdbx_description
1 polymer ?
#
loop_
_entity_poly.entity_id
_entity_poly.type
_entity_poly.pdbx_seq_one_letter_code
_entity_poly.pdbx_strand_id
1 'polypeptide(L)'
;MVTDNLTNFEEPHFPVQIWIPWNVNGFWSYTAAAIFELFISVSACLLYATCGAFQFTFTYQMSAYLKVLQNRLINNGPTDKSIYQQHNTLNQFLLDYIDIHSANLFVEITLASIMPCGFGYTIIKGFKNNIPPQLHTYHRLILGFIGPILMYSCGQEISDQMQILHESTYFSKWYEEKPKVRRDLYTMMLVTVRPVTINYKLFITIDMKCGTTIVQGIYSYLMMINNFETAD
;
A
#
# COMPACT_ATOMS: atom_id res chain seq x y z
N MET A 1 7.23 13.53 29.05
CA MET A 1 8.31 14.09 29.89
C MET A 1 9.27 12.96 30.23
N VAL A 2 10.13 12.58 29.28
CA VAL A 2 11.27 11.73 29.59
C VAL A 2 12.36 12.70 29.98
N THR A 3 12.54 12.90 31.28
CA THR A 3 13.63 13.69 31.83
C THR A 3 14.93 12.97 31.52
N ASP A 4 15.64 13.45 30.50
CA ASP A 4 17.03 13.11 30.28
C ASP A 4 17.90 13.91 31.26
N ASN A 5 17.74 13.63 32.56
CA ASN A 5 18.57 14.18 33.62
C ASN A 5 19.90 13.40 33.77
N LEU A 6 20.15 12.41 32.91
CA LEU A 6 21.30 11.51 33.01
C LEU A 6 22.49 11.98 32.16
N THR A 7 22.27 12.78 31.11
CA THR A 7 23.31 13.15 30.13
C THR A 7 23.70 14.63 30.14
N ASN A 8 23.15 15.47 31.02
CA ASN A 8 23.46 16.92 31.04
C ASN A 8 23.40 17.60 29.64
N PHE A 9 22.48 17.16 28.77
CA PHE A 9 22.35 17.68 27.39
C PHE A 9 23.59 17.46 26.48
N GLU A 10 24.48 16.50 26.76
CA GLU A 10 25.63 16.22 25.90
C GLU A 10 25.25 15.51 24.58
N GLU A 11 24.21 14.67 24.58
CA GLU A 11 23.66 14.05 23.36
C GLU A 11 22.13 14.18 23.35
N PRO A 12 21.55 15.08 22.54
CA PRO A 12 20.10 15.22 22.51
C PRO A 12 19.46 13.98 21.85
N HIS A 13 18.81 13.16 22.68
CA HIS A 13 18.02 12.02 22.21
C HIS A 13 16.67 12.47 21.65
N PHE A 14 16.66 12.79 20.34
CA PHE A 14 15.44 13.04 19.58
C PHE A 14 14.88 11.73 18.99
N PRO A 15 13.55 11.56 18.92
CA PRO A 15 12.94 10.39 18.28
C PRO A 15 13.39 10.20 16.82
N VAL A 16 13.66 11.29 16.10
CA VAL A 16 14.26 11.35 14.78
C VAL A 16 15.55 12.15 14.88
N GLN A 17 16.68 11.51 14.56
CA GLN A 17 17.98 12.17 14.52
C GLN A 17 18.05 13.07 13.26
N ILE A 18 17.51 14.27 13.36
CA ILE A 18 17.56 15.31 12.34
C ILE A 18 18.68 16.29 12.69
N TRP A 19 19.43 16.74 11.69
CA TRP A 19 20.38 17.82 11.88
C TRP A 19 19.65 19.14 12.13
N ILE A 20 19.92 19.77 13.28
CA ILE A 20 19.31 21.04 13.68
C ILE A 20 20.38 22.15 13.57
N PRO A 21 20.09 23.28 12.90
CA PRO A 21 21.10 24.31 12.65
C PRO A 21 21.48 25.16 13.87
N TRP A 22 20.82 24.98 15.03
CA TRP A 22 21.08 25.73 16.26
C TRP A 22 21.52 24.84 17.42
N ASN A 23 22.25 25.43 18.37
CA ASN A 23 22.76 24.71 19.53
C ASN A 23 21.63 24.32 20.50
N VAL A 24 21.55 23.03 20.85
CA VAL A 24 20.46 22.40 21.59
C VAL A 24 20.72 22.32 23.10
N ASN A 25 21.84 22.88 23.59
CA ASN A 25 22.28 22.72 24.98
C ASN A 25 21.40 23.44 26.03
N GLY A 26 20.46 24.29 25.61
CA GLY A 26 19.56 25.03 26.50
C GLY A 26 18.13 24.50 26.50
N PHE A 27 17.44 24.56 27.65
CA PHE A 27 16.05 24.09 27.78
C PHE A 27 15.10 24.68 26.73
N TRP A 28 15.18 25.97 26.46
CA TRP A 28 14.35 26.64 25.44
C TRP A 28 14.71 26.22 24.00
N SER A 29 15.98 26.02 23.71
CA SER A 29 16.45 25.54 22.40
C SER A 29 16.04 24.08 22.15
N TYR A 30 16.11 23.25 23.19
CA TYR A 30 15.68 21.85 23.15
C TYR A 30 14.17 21.72 22.96
N THR A 31 13.38 22.49 23.72
CA THR A 31 11.91 22.48 23.59
C THR A 31 11.46 22.99 22.22
N ALA A 32 12.08 24.03 21.68
CA ALA A 32 11.81 24.51 20.32
C ALA A 32 12.14 23.44 19.25
N ALA A 33 13.28 22.77 19.39
CA ALA A 33 13.67 21.65 18.52
C ALA A 33 12.63 20.50 18.57
N ALA A 34 12.21 20.10 19.77
CA ALA A 34 11.22 19.04 19.96
C ALA A 34 9.84 19.39 19.35
N ILE A 35 9.40 20.65 19.47
CA ILE A 35 8.14 21.12 18.85
C ILE A 35 8.25 21.08 17.32
N PHE A 36 9.39 21.53 16.77
CA PHE A 36 9.63 21.51 15.33
C PHE A 36 9.63 20.09 14.77
N GLU A 37 10.31 19.16 15.45
CA GLU A 37 10.33 17.76 15.07
C GLU A 37 8.94 17.11 15.16
N LEU A 38 8.19 17.39 16.23
CA LEU A 38 6.82 16.91 16.39
C LEU A 38 5.92 17.44 15.27
N PHE A 39 6.08 18.71 14.89
CA PHE A 39 5.33 19.29 13.77
C PHE A 39 5.65 18.59 12.45
N ILE A 40 6.92 18.34 12.14
CA ILE A 40 7.34 17.59 10.96
C ILE A 40 6.73 16.18 10.99
N SER A 41 6.91 15.45 12.09
CA SER A 41 6.44 14.06 12.21
C SER A 41 4.92 13.97 12.07
N VAL A 42 4.16 14.83 12.76
CA VAL A 42 2.69 14.86 12.66
C VAL A 42 2.24 15.22 11.25
N SER A 43 2.87 16.21 10.61
CA SER A 43 2.54 16.59 9.23
C SER A 43 2.76 15.43 8.24
N ALA A 44 3.88 14.71 8.36
CA ALA A 44 4.17 13.54 7.53
C ALA A 44 3.16 12.42 7.76
N CYS A 45 2.82 12.11 9.02
CA CYS A 45 1.81 11.12 9.37
C CYS A 45 0.42 11.48 8.81
N LEU A 46 0.03 12.76 8.87
CA LEU A 46 -1.25 13.24 8.35
C LEU A 46 -1.32 13.12 6.81
N LEU A 47 -0.26 13.50 6.10
CA LEU A 47 -0.17 13.35 4.66
C LEU A 47 -0.27 11.87 4.26
N TYR A 48 0.50 11.01 4.94
CA TYR A 48 0.48 9.58 4.71
C TYR A 48 -0.91 8.97 4.94
N ALA A 49 -1.53 9.29 6.07
CA ALA A 49 -2.87 8.83 6.42
C ALA A 49 -3.92 9.29 5.40
N THR A 50 -3.81 10.52 4.90
CA THR A 50 -4.72 11.08 3.91
C THR A 50 -4.58 10.36 2.57
N CYS A 51 -3.35 10.11 2.11
CA CYS A 51 -3.09 9.32 0.90
C CYS A 51 -3.63 7.89 1.03
N GLY A 52 -3.41 7.25 2.19
CA GLY A 52 -3.95 5.92 2.48
C GLY A 52 -5.48 5.89 2.50
N ALA A 53 -6.11 6.86 3.15
CA ALA A 53 -7.57 6.99 3.19
C ALA A 53 -8.17 7.23 1.81
N PHE A 54 -7.51 8.04 0.97
CA PHE A 54 -7.92 8.26 -0.41
C PHE A 54 -7.85 6.97 -1.23
N GLN A 55 -6.73 6.23 -1.17
CA GLN A 55 -6.57 4.94 -1.84
C GLN A 55 -7.63 3.91 -1.41
N PHE A 56 -7.89 3.84 -0.09
CA PHE A 56 -8.91 2.95 0.44
C PHE A 56 -10.32 3.34 -0.03
N THR A 57 -10.65 4.63 0.01
CA THR A 57 -11.95 5.14 -0.45
C THR A 57 -12.14 4.89 -1.94
N PHE A 58 -11.12 5.14 -2.76
CA PHE A 58 -11.13 4.84 -4.19
C PHE A 58 -11.41 3.36 -4.43
N THR A 59 -10.66 2.48 -3.78
CA THR A 59 -10.83 1.02 -3.91
C THR A 59 -12.24 0.59 -3.52
N TYR A 60 -12.75 1.09 -2.39
CA TYR A 60 -14.09 0.78 -1.94
C TYR A 60 -15.17 1.23 -2.95
N GLN A 61 -15.04 2.45 -3.48
CA GLN A 61 -15.97 2.97 -4.50
C GLN A 61 -15.89 2.17 -5.80
N MET A 62 -14.69 1.86 -6.28
CA MET A 62 -14.48 1.04 -7.47
C MET A 62 -15.13 -0.34 -7.31
N SER A 63 -14.88 -1.00 -6.18
CA SER A 63 -15.49 -2.29 -5.86
C SER A 63 -17.01 -2.21 -5.76
N ALA A 64 -17.56 -1.13 -5.19
CA ALA A 64 -19.01 -0.91 -5.14
C ALA A 64 -19.62 -0.74 -6.54
N TYR A 65 -19.00 0.06 -7.42
CA TYR A 65 -19.46 0.23 -8.79
C TYR A 65 -19.41 -1.08 -9.59
N LEU A 66 -18.35 -1.89 -9.42
CA LEU A 66 -18.26 -3.22 -10.03
C LEU A 66 -19.36 -4.14 -9.55
N LYS A 67 -19.63 -4.20 -8.25
CA LYS A 67 -20.72 -5.02 -7.68
C LYS A 67 -22.09 -4.59 -8.19
N VAL A 68 -22.34 -3.29 -8.29
CA VAL A 68 -23.59 -2.76 -8.88
C VAL A 68 -23.71 -3.18 -10.35
N LEU A 69 -22.62 -3.08 -11.11
CA LEU A 69 -22.59 -3.49 -12.51
C LEU A 69 -22.86 -4.99 -12.68
N GLN A 70 -22.22 -5.83 -11.88
CA GLN A 70 -22.43 -7.28 -11.83
C GLN A 70 -23.91 -7.59 -11.51
N ASN A 71 -24.47 -6.97 -10.49
CA ASN A 71 -25.87 -7.20 -10.08
C ASN A 71 -26.87 -6.76 -11.16
N ARG A 72 -26.59 -5.66 -11.88
CA ARG A 72 -27.41 -5.23 -13.01
C ARG A 72 -27.32 -6.20 -14.20
N LEU A 73 -26.14 -6.73 -14.46
CA LEU A 73 -25.93 -7.72 -15.53
C LEU A 73 -26.71 -9.02 -15.26
N ILE A 74 -26.76 -9.45 -14.00
CA ILE A 74 -27.48 -10.66 -13.57
C ILE A 74 -29.00 -10.43 -13.58
N ASN A 75 -29.49 -9.32 -13.01
CA ASN A 75 -30.93 -9.09 -12.82
C ASN A 75 -31.65 -8.53 -14.05
N ASN A 76 -31.06 -7.53 -14.71
CA ASN A 76 -31.69 -6.86 -15.86
C ASN A 76 -31.32 -7.52 -17.19
N GLY A 77 -30.37 -8.45 -17.17
CA GLY A 77 -29.81 -9.07 -18.36
C GLY A 77 -28.92 -8.12 -19.17
N PRO A 78 -28.27 -8.65 -20.23
CA PRO A 78 -27.24 -7.93 -20.98
C PRO A 78 -27.79 -6.94 -22.02
N THR A 79 -29.12 -6.81 -22.13
CA THR A 79 -29.81 -5.95 -23.09
C THR A 79 -29.69 -4.46 -22.78
N ASP A 80 -29.29 -4.11 -21.56
CA ASP A 80 -29.09 -2.73 -21.13
C ASP A 80 -27.74 -2.17 -21.64
N LYS A 81 -27.82 -1.29 -22.64
CA LYS A 81 -26.65 -0.65 -23.25
C LYS A 81 -25.84 0.19 -22.25
N SER A 82 -26.46 0.68 -21.18
CA SER A 82 -25.77 1.52 -20.19
C SER A 82 -24.72 0.75 -19.39
N ILE A 83 -24.83 -0.58 -19.29
CA ILE A 83 -23.85 -1.45 -18.62
C ILE A 83 -22.48 -1.34 -19.29
N TYR A 84 -22.44 -1.42 -20.63
CA TYR A 84 -21.17 -1.34 -21.37
C TYR A 84 -20.52 0.04 -21.27
N GLN A 85 -21.34 1.10 -21.31
CA GLN A 85 -20.84 2.47 -21.15
C GLN A 85 -20.27 2.68 -19.75
N GLN A 86 -20.93 2.16 -18.72
CA GLN A 86 -20.45 2.21 -17.34
C GLN A 86 -19.17 1.40 -17.15
N HIS A 87 -19.10 0.18 -17.67
CA HIS A 87 -17.88 -0.63 -17.66
C HIS A 87 -16.70 0.10 -18.30
N ASN A 88 -16.91 0.70 -19.48
CA ASN A 88 -15.85 1.43 -20.17
C ASN A 88 -15.42 2.68 -19.40
N THR A 89 -16.37 3.42 -18.84
CA THR A 89 -16.09 4.61 -18.01
C THR A 89 -15.30 4.22 -16.76
N LEU A 90 -15.66 3.10 -16.14
CA LEU A 90 -14.98 2.58 -14.95
C LEU A 90 -13.56 2.12 -15.25
N ASN A 91 -13.34 1.45 -16.38
CA ASN A 91 -12.00 1.07 -16.82
C ASN A 91 -11.15 2.29 -17.15
N GLN A 92 -11.71 3.31 -17.81
CA GLN A 92 -10.99 4.57 -18.06
C GLN A 92 -10.61 5.25 -16.74
N PHE A 93 -11.55 5.34 -15.79
CA PHE A 93 -11.28 5.92 -14.48
C PHE A 93 -10.19 5.16 -13.69
N LEU A 94 -10.16 3.83 -13.80
CA LEU A 94 -9.09 3.01 -13.20
C LEU A 94 -7.74 3.23 -13.90
N LEU A 95 -7.72 3.36 -15.22
CA LEU A 95 -6.49 3.64 -15.97
C LEU A 95 -5.92 5.02 -15.62
N ASP A 96 -6.77 6.04 -15.52
CA ASP A 96 -6.37 7.39 -15.11
C ASP A 96 -5.82 7.39 -13.67
N TYR A 97 -6.45 6.63 -12.78
CA TYR A 97 -5.97 6.43 -11.43
C TYR A 97 -4.57 5.79 -11.40
N ILE A 98 -4.36 4.75 -12.20
CA ILE A 98 -3.07 4.06 -12.31
C ILE A 98 -2.01 5.01 -12.86
N ASP A 99 -2.30 5.79 -13.89
CA ASP A 99 -1.32 6.71 -14.47
C ASP A 99 -0.82 7.75 -13.45
N ILE A 100 -1.73 8.28 -12.63
CA ILE A 100 -1.41 9.29 -11.61
C ILE A 100 -0.71 8.68 -10.38
N HIS A 101 -1.17 7.53 -9.88
CA HIS A 101 -0.72 7.00 -8.58
C HIS A 101 0.28 5.84 -8.66
N SER A 102 0.46 5.20 -9.81
CA SER A 102 1.33 4.02 -9.93
C SER A 102 2.78 4.30 -9.52
N ALA A 103 3.32 5.48 -9.87
CA ALA A 103 4.67 5.87 -9.48
C ALA A 103 4.81 6.04 -7.95
N ASN A 104 3.80 6.66 -7.32
CA ASN A 104 3.77 6.84 -5.87
C ASN A 104 3.71 5.48 -5.15
N LEU A 105 2.83 4.58 -5.61
CA LEU A 105 2.70 3.23 -5.04
C LEU A 105 3.98 2.41 -5.22
N PHE A 106 4.68 2.55 -6.34
CA PHE A 106 5.95 1.87 -6.58
C PHE A 106 7.05 2.31 -5.60
N VAL A 107 7.19 3.62 -5.37
CA VAL A 107 8.15 4.16 -4.40
C VAL A 107 7.81 3.67 -2.99
N GLU A 108 6.54 3.69 -2.61
CA GLU A 108 6.07 3.20 -1.33
C GLU A 108 6.44 1.72 -1.11
N ILE A 109 6.14 0.86 -2.08
CA ILE A 109 6.46 -0.58 -2.02
C ILE A 109 7.97 -0.80 -1.94
N THR A 110 8.76 0.00 -2.66
CA THR A 110 10.22 -0.08 -2.62
C THR A 110 10.74 0.30 -1.23
N LEU A 111 10.31 1.43 -0.67
CA LEU A 111 10.68 1.86 0.68
C LEU A 111 10.24 0.83 1.73
N ALA A 112 9.04 0.28 1.58
CA ALA A 112 8.50 -0.77 2.42
C ALA A 112 9.28 -2.09 2.39
N SER A 113 10.00 -2.38 1.31
CA SER A 113 10.89 -3.55 1.27
C SER A 113 12.22 -3.32 1.99
N ILE A 114 12.70 -2.07 2.01
CA ILE A 114 14.00 -1.70 2.58
C ILE A 114 13.88 -1.42 4.09
N MET A 115 12.84 -0.68 4.52
CA MET A 115 12.69 -0.25 5.92
C MET A 115 12.69 -1.42 6.93
N PRO A 116 11.91 -2.50 6.71
CA PRO A 116 11.88 -3.62 7.64
C PRO A 116 13.19 -4.40 7.72
N CYS A 117 13.99 -4.41 6.65
CA CYS A 117 15.31 -5.04 6.65
C CYS A 117 16.26 -4.37 7.66
N GLY A 118 16.29 -3.03 7.69
CA GLY A 118 17.15 -2.28 8.62
C GLY A 118 16.66 -2.37 10.08
N PHE A 119 15.38 -2.07 10.31
CA PHE A 119 14.81 -2.10 11.66
C PHE A 119 14.69 -3.52 12.23
N GLY A 120 14.39 -4.50 11.37
CA GLY A 120 14.35 -5.92 11.73
C GLY A 120 15.71 -6.42 12.20
N TYR A 121 16.79 -6.08 11.50
CA TYR A 121 18.14 -6.41 11.94
C TYR A 121 18.49 -5.79 13.30
N THR A 122 18.14 -4.52 13.50
CA THR A 122 18.38 -3.81 14.78
C THR A 122 17.69 -4.51 15.96
N ILE A 123 16.48 -5.03 15.74
CA ILE A 123 15.74 -5.80 16.75
C ILE A 123 16.43 -7.14 17.03
N ILE A 124 16.80 -7.90 15.99
CA ILE A 124 17.51 -9.18 16.13
C ILE A 124 18.81 -9.00 16.93
N LYS A 125 19.60 -7.98 16.58
CA LYS A 125 20.84 -7.65 17.30
C LYS A 125 20.60 -7.23 18.75
N GLY A 126 19.54 -6.46 19.00
CA GLY A 126 19.13 -6.08 20.37
C GLY A 126 18.85 -7.31 21.24
N PHE A 127 18.09 -8.28 20.70
CA PHE A 127 17.83 -9.54 21.39
C PHE A 127 19.11 -10.34 21.68
N LYS A 128 20.03 -10.45 20.72
CA LYS A 128 21.30 -11.17 20.91
C LYS A 128 22.17 -10.54 22.00
N ASN A 129 22.19 -9.22 22.09
CA ASN A 129 23.01 -8.48 23.05
C ASN A 129 22.31 -8.24 24.41
N ASN A 130 21.09 -8.77 24.63
CA ASN A 130 20.25 -8.47 25.79
C ASN A 130 19.99 -6.96 26.02
N ILE A 131 20.13 -6.14 24.97
CA ILE A 131 19.82 -4.71 25.02
C ILE A 131 18.37 -4.57 24.54
N PRO A 132 17.42 -4.14 25.38
CA PRO A 132 16.03 -4.02 24.97
C PRO A 132 15.93 -3.01 23.82
N PRO A 133 15.45 -3.43 22.62
CA PRO A 133 15.26 -2.50 21.52
C PRO A 133 14.22 -1.45 21.89
N GLN A 134 14.48 -0.20 21.49
CA GLN A 134 13.63 0.94 21.81
C GLN A 134 12.23 0.78 21.22
N LEU A 135 11.21 1.27 21.93
CA LEU A 135 9.80 1.21 21.50
C LEU A 135 9.58 1.84 20.10
N HIS A 136 10.33 2.90 19.78
CA HIS A 136 10.29 3.55 18.48
C HIS A 136 10.71 2.63 17.32
N THR A 137 11.63 1.70 17.54
CA THR A 137 12.09 0.73 16.54
C THR A 137 10.97 -0.25 16.18
N TYR A 138 10.24 -0.75 17.18
CA TYR A 138 9.08 -1.61 16.96
C TYR A 138 7.96 -0.88 16.23
N HIS A 139 7.66 0.35 16.64
CA HIS A 139 6.62 1.16 15.99
C HIS A 139 6.91 1.37 14.50
N ARG A 140 8.16 1.71 14.14
CA ARG A 140 8.59 1.88 12.75
C ARG A 140 8.50 0.60 11.94
N LEU A 141 8.88 -0.53 12.53
CA LEU A 141 8.76 -1.84 11.87
C LEU A 141 7.30 -2.15 11.54
N ILE A 142 6.40 -1.98 12.51
CA ILE A 142 4.97 -2.24 12.34
C ILE A 142 4.39 -1.33 11.25
N LEU A 143 4.72 -0.04 11.28
CA LEU A 143 4.26 0.92 10.27
C LEU A 143 4.75 0.53 8.86
N GLY A 144 6.00 0.07 8.75
CA GLY A 144 6.61 -0.39 7.51
C GLY A 144 5.93 -1.62 6.89
N PHE A 145 5.18 -2.41 7.66
CA PHE A 145 4.38 -3.53 7.15
C PHE A 145 2.90 -3.17 6.91
N ILE A 146 2.27 -2.44 7.84
CA ILE A 146 0.82 -2.19 7.77
C ILE A 146 0.42 -1.41 6.51
N GLY A 147 1.14 -0.32 6.20
CA GLY A 147 0.82 0.52 5.04
C GLY A 147 0.80 -0.26 3.72
N PRO A 148 1.90 -0.95 3.37
CA PRO A 148 1.99 -1.79 2.17
C PRO A 148 0.98 -2.93 2.15
N ILE A 149 0.73 -3.60 3.28
CA ILE A 149 -0.29 -4.66 3.37
C ILE A 149 -1.66 -4.11 2.95
N LEU A 150 -2.04 -2.93 3.44
CA LEU A 150 -3.31 -2.30 3.03
C LEU A 150 -3.33 -2.01 1.52
N MET A 151 -2.20 -1.60 0.93
CA MET A 151 -2.11 -1.35 -0.52
C MET A 151 -2.24 -2.65 -1.34
N TYR A 152 -1.57 -3.73 -0.93
CA TYR A 152 -1.70 -5.03 -1.59
C TYR A 152 -3.14 -5.55 -1.49
N SER A 153 -3.80 -5.38 -0.34
CA SER A 153 -5.23 -5.72 -0.17
C SER A 153 -6.10 -4.95 -1.14
N CYS A 154 -5.88 -3.64 -1.26
CA CYS A 154 -6.65 -2.81 -2.16
C CYS A 154 -6.49 -3.24 -3.63
N GLY A 155 -5.25 -3.50 -4.06
CA GLY A 155 -4.98 -4.00 -5.41
C GLY A 155 -5.61 -5.37 -5.70
N GLN A 156 -5.60 -6.26 -4.70
CA GLN A 156 -6.25 -7.57 -4.79
C GLN A 156 -7.77 -7.43 -4.91
N GLU A 157 -8.40 -6.62 -4.07
CA GLU A 157 -9.86 -6.43 -4.09
C GLU A 157 -10.36 -5.93 -5.45
N ILE A 158 -9.70 -4.94 -6.07
CA ILE A 158 -10.09 -4.48 -7.41
C ILE A 158 -9.94 -5.60 -8.44
N SER A 159 -8.84 -6.35 -8.38
CA SER A 159 -8.57 -7.46 -9.29
C SER A 159 -9.63 -8.57 -9.18
N ASP A 160 -10.00 -8.93 -7.95
CA ASP A 160 -11.03 -9.93 -7.67
C ASP A 160 -12.41 -9.48 -8.17
N GLN A 161 -12.80 -8.22 -7.93
CA GLN A 161 -14.07 -7.70 -8.43
C GLN A 161 -14.13 -7.65 -9.97
N MET A 162 -13.01 -7.36 -10.62
CA MET A 162 -12.93 -7.41 -12.09
C MET A 162 -13.03 -8.85 -12.62
N GLN A 163 -12.43 -9.82 -11.93
CA GLN A 163 -12.55 -11.23 -12.28
C GLN A 163 -14.00 -11.73 -12.10
N ILE A 164 -14.65 -11.39 -10.99
CA ILE A 164 -16.07 -11.75 -10.76
C ILE A 164 -16.96 -11.12 -11.85
N LEU A 165 -16.66 -9.90 -12.30
CA LEU A 165 -17.35 -9.28 -13.42
C LEU A 165 -17.13 -10.07 -14.73
N HIS A 166 -15.92 -10.53 -15.00
CA HIS A 166 -15.61 -11.39 -16.15
C HIS A 166 -16.47 -12.66 -16.12
N GLU A 167 -16.44 -13.37 -14.99
CA GLU A 167 -17.19 -14.62 -14.79
C GLU A 167 -18.69 -14.40 -14.94
N SER A 168 -19.24 -13.35 -14.30
CA SER A 168 -20.66 -12.98 -14.40
C SER A 168 -21.08 -12.68 -15.84
N THR A 169 -20.20 -12.04 -16.62
CA THR A 169 -20.44 -11.77 -18.04
C THR A 169 -20.41 -13.06 -18.83
N TYR A 170 -19.42 -13.92 -18.59
CA TYR A 170 -19.27 -15.20 -19.27
C TYR A 170 -20.46 -16.15 -19.04
N PHE A 171 -20.94 -16.25 -17.81
CA PHE A 171 -22.10 -17.08 -17.44
C PHE A 171 -23.46 -16.49 -17.82
N SER A 172 -23.50 -15.25 -18.33
CA SER A 172 -24.72 -14.68 -18.88
C SER A 172 -25.19 -15.47 -20.12
N LYS A 173 -26.48 -15.43 -20.44
CA LYS A 173 -27.05 -16.13 -21.61
C LYS A 173 -26.76 -15.41 -22.94
N TRP A 174 -25.51 -15.00 -23.15
CA TRP A 174 -25.06 -14.22 -24.32
C TRP A 174 -25.34 -14.90 -25.67
N TYR A 175 -25.46 -16.23 -25.68
CA TYR A 175 -25.76 -17.04 -26.86
C TYR A 175 -27.24 -16.98 -27.27
N GLU A 176 -28.15 -16.63 -26.37
CA GLU A 176 -29.58 -16.42 -26.64
C GLU A 176 -29.88 -14.97 -27.08
N GLU A 177 -28.92 -14.06 -26.89
CA GLU A 177 -29.10 -12.63 -27.12
C GLU A 177 -28.99 -12.20 -28.59
N LYS A 178 -29.58 -11.04 -28.89
CA LYS A 178 -29.56 -10.44 -30.23
C LYS A 178 -28.12 -10.17 -30.71
N PRO A 179 -27.82 -10.27 -32.02
CA PRO A 179 -26.45 -10.12 -32.55
C PRO A 179 -25.73 -8.83 -32.11
N LYS A 180 -26.48 -7.72 -31.97
CA LYS A 180 -25.92 -6.44 -31.52
C LYS A 180 -25.44 -6.49 -30.06
N VAL A 181 -26.28 -7.01 -29.16
CA VAL A 181 -25.97 -7.17 -27.72
C VAL A 181 -24.85 -8.19 -27.54
N ARG A 182 -24.89 -9.27 -28.31
CA ARG A 182 -23.85 -10.30 -28.32
C ARG A 182 -22.47 -9.75 -28.65
N ARG A 183 -22.37 -8.82 -29.62
CA ARG A 183 -21.11 -8.15 -29.97
C ARG A 183 -20.58 -7.30 -28.81
N ASP A 184 -21.45 -6.58 -28.14
CA ASP A 184 -21.08 -5.72 -27.00
C ASP A 184 -20.61 -6.58 -25.80
N LEU A 185 -21.32 -7.67 -25.49
CA LEU A 185 -20.90 -8.67 -24.50
C LEU A 185 -19.55 -9.29 -24.83
N TYR A 186 -19.34 -9.68 -26.09
CA TYR A 186 -18.08 -10.27 -26.51
C TYR A 186 -16.92 -9.29 -26.32
N THR A 187 -17.15 -8.01 -26.62
CA THR A 187 -16.15 -6.95 -26.40
C THR A 187 -15.85 -6.79 -24.90
N MET A 188 -16.89 -6.78 -24.06
CA MET A 188 -16.73 -6.71 -22.61
C MET A 188 -15.99 -7.94 -22.05
N MET A 189 -16.31 -9.14 -22.53
CA MET A 189 -15.60 -10.38 -22.17
C MET A 189 -14.12 -10.26 -22.55
N LEU A 190 -13.80 -9.86 -23.78
CA LEU A 190 -12.40 -9.72 -24.23
C LEU A 190 -11.61 -8.74 -23.36
N VAL A 191 -12.20 -7.62 -22.97
CA VAL A 191 -11.55 -6.64 -22.09
C VAL A 191 -11.38 -7.21 -20.67
N THR A 192 -12.37 -7.93 -20.17
CA THR A 192 -12.35 -8.48 -18.80
C THR A 192 -11.51 -9.76 -18.66
N VAL A 193 -11.17 -10.48 -19.75
CA VAL A 193 -10.20 -11.60 -19.75
C VAL A 193 -8.83 -11.14 -19.23
N ARG A 194 -8.44 -9.90 -19.54
CA ARG A 194 -7.23 -9.26 -19.01
C ARG A 194 -7.65 -8.04 -18.19
N PRO A 195 -8.12 -8.26 -16.95
CA PRO A 195 -8.63 -7.16 -16.15
C PRO A 195 -7.53 -6.14 -15.91
N VAL A 196 -7.92 -4.86 -15.88
CA VAL A 196 -7.02 -3.79 -15.50
C VAL A 196 -6.66 -4.01 -14.03
N THR A 197 -5.39 -4.29 -13.77
CA THR A 197 -4.84 -4.46 -12.41
C THR A 197 -4.09 -3.19 -12.03
N ILE A 198 -3.92 -2.92 -10.73
CA ILE A 198 -3.07 -1.81 -10.32
C ILE A 198 -1.62 -2.23 -10.55
N ASN A 199 -1.01 -1.73 -11.62
CA ASN A 199 0.38 -2.05 -11.98
C ASN A 199 1.19 -0.78 -12.22
N TYR A 200 2.48 -0.81 -11.85
CA TYR A 200 3.43 0.21 -12.27
C TYR A 200 4.17 -0.28 -13.52
N LYS A 201 3.71 0.21 -14.67
CA LYS A 201 4.22 -0.17 -16.00
C LYS A 201 4.30 -1.71 -16.11
N LEU A 202 5.47 -2.23 -16.49
CA LEU A 202 5.76 -3.67 -16.61
C LEU A 202 6.62 -4.20 -15.45
N PHE A 203 6.85 -3.39 -14.41
CA PHE A 203 7.78 -3.74 -13.34
C PHE A 203 7.13 -4.53 -12.21
N ILE A 204 5.95 -4.08 -11.76
CA ILE A 204 5.29 -4.67 -10.60
C ILE A 204 3.77 -4.57 -10.74
N THR A 205 3.10 -5.67 -10.42
CA THR A 205 1.64 -5.70 -10.23
C THR A 205 1.40 -5.69 -8.72
N ILE A 206 0.54 -4.79 -8.27
CA ILE A 206 0.22 -4.61 -6.85
C ILE A 206 -0.91 -5.59 -6.52
N ASP A 207 -0.51 -6.76 -6.06
CA ASP A 207 -1.39 -7.83 -5.60
C ASP A 207 -0.86 -8.44 -4.29
N MET A 208 -1.64 -9.32 -3.67
CA MET A 208 -1.21 -10.02 -2.47
C MET A 208 0.01 -10.91 -2.71
N LYS A 209 0.18 -11.43 -3.93
CA LYS A 209 1.32 -12.25 -4.33
C LYS A 209 2.63 -11.48 -4.34
N CYS A 210 2.60 -10.22 -4.78
CA CYS A 210 3.71 -9.29 -4.69
C CYS A 210 4.08 -9.07 -3.22
N GLY A 211 3.08 -8.80 -2.37
CA GLY A 211 3.28 -8.63 -0.94
C GLY A 211 3.95 -9.83 -0.26
N THR A 212 3.50 -11.05 -0.54
CA THR A 212 4.12 -12.27 0.01
C THR A 212 5.54 -12.49 -0.48
N THR A 213 5.82 -12.18 -1.75
CA THR A 213 7.17 -12.25 -2.32
C THR A 213 8.12 -11.28 -1.61
N ILE A 214 7.65 -10.06 -1.31
CA ILE A 214 8.45 -9.05 -0.59
C ILE A 214 8.70 -9.48 0.86
N VAL A 215 7.67 -9.94 1.57
CA VAL A 215 7.81 -10.45 2.95
C VAL A 215 8.78 -11.62 3.01
N GLN A 216 8.71 -12.54 2.04
CA GLN A 216 9.66 -13.63 1.92
C GLN A 216 11.09 -13.11 1.69
N GLY A 217 11.27 -12.13 0.81
CA GLY A 217 12.56 -11.48 0.58
C GLY A 217 13.15 -10.85 1.84
N ILE A 218 12.34 -10.13 2.62
CA ILE A 218 12.75 -9.55 3.91
C ILE A 218 13.19 -10.64 4.88
N TYR A 219 12.41 -11.71 5.02
CA TYR A 219 12.73 -12.84 5.90
C TYR A 219 14.05 -13.52 5.49
N SER A 220 14.21 -13.82 4.20
CA SER A 220 15.43 -14.44 3.67
C SER A 220 16.67 -13.57 3.92
N TYR A 221 16.54 -12.26 3.72
CA TYR A 221 17.63 -11.31 3.98
C TYR A 221 18.02 -11.27 5.46
N LEU A 222 17.04 -11.14 6.36
CA LEU A 222 17.29 -11.10 7.81
C LEU A 222 17.92 -12.39 8.32
N MET A 223 17.44 -13.55 7.84
CA MET A 223 17.99 -14.85 8.21
C MET A 223 19.43 -15.02 7.72
N MET A 224 19.72 -14.57 6.49
CA MET A 224 21.08 -14.61 5.92
C MET A 224 22.06 -13.81 6.78
N ILE A 225 21.71 -12.57 7.14
CA ILE A 225 22.57 -11.73 8.00
C ILE A 225 22.76 -12.34 9.38
N ASN A 226 21.68 -12.84 9.98
CA ASN A 226 21.75 -13.48 11.28
C ASN A 226 22.70 -14.69 11.27
N ASN A 227 22.66 -15.51 10.21
CA ASN A 227 23.55 -16.66 10.07
C ASN A 227 25.02 -16.24 9.93
N PHE A 228 25.32 -15.20 9.15
CA PHE A 228 26.68 -14.70 9.02
C PHE A 228 27.23 -14.20 10.36
N GLU A 229 26.40 -13.54 11.17
CA GLU A 229 26.82 -13.03 12.49
C GLU A 229 26.94 -14.14 13.56
N THR A 230 26.48 -15.36 13.30
CA THR A 230 26.69 -16.53 14.19
C THR A 230 27.86 -17.41 13.76
N ALA A 231 28.37 -17.23 12.54
CA ALA A 231 29.51 -17.97 12.01
C ALA A 231 30.86 -17.36 12.44
N ASP A 232 30.84 -16.11 12.91
CA ASP A 232 31.95 -15.39 13.56
C ASP A 232 31.84 -15.48 15.10
#